data_AF-A0ABD7BEW3-F1
#
_entry.id   AF-A0ABD7BEW3-F1
#
_cell.length_a   1.000
_cell.length_b   1.000
_cell.length_c   1.000
_cell.angle_alpha   90.00
_cell.angle_beta   90.00
_cell.angle_gamma   90.00
#
_symmetry.space_group_name_H-M   'P 1'
#
loop_
_entity.id
_entity.type
_entity.pdbx_description
1 polymer ?
#
loop_
_entity_poly.entity_id
_entity_poly.type
_entity_poly.pdbx_seq_one_letter_code
_entity_poly.pdbx_strand_id
1 'polypeptide(L)'
;MIRGPKQTMLEPAVLADFECHHQNQAREAFKKLECILTAMIIPALGQQHPISKDLYAQLDNVKLGSQNFCWRHRYIGYSYSATDVGGVQ
;
A
#
# COMPACT_ATOMS: atom_id res chain seq x y z
N MET A 1 -2.48 -38.17 14.79
CA MET A 1 -3.18 -36.86 14.90
C MET A 1 -2.32 -35.80 14.22
N ILE A 2 -2.67 -35.42 12.99
CA ILE A 2 -1.96 -34.39 12.22
C ILE A 2 -2.57 -33.04 12.63
N ARG A 3 -1.80 -32.16 13.26
CA ARG A 3 -2.22 -30.78 13.55
C ARG A 3 -2.24 -30.03 12.21
N GLY A 4 -3.44 -29.74 11.70
CA GLY A 4 -3.61 -28.85 10.55
C GLY A 4 -3.00 -27.47 10.83
N PRO A 5 -2.62 -26.71 9.78
CA PRO A 5 -2.04 -25.39 9.95
C PRO A 5 -2.99 -24.50 10.76
N LYS A 6 -2.48 -23.86 11.82
CA LYS A 6 -3.20 -22.84 12.56
C LYS A 6 -3.54 -21.71 11.59
N GLN A 7 -4.79 -21.64 11.16
CA GLN A 7 -5.32 -20.48 10.46
C GLN A 7 -5.31 -19.30 11.46
N THR A 8 -4.31 -18.44 11.36
CA THR A 8 -4.34 -17.15 12.05
C THR A 8 -5.31 -16.27 11.28
N MET A 9 -6.56 -16.22 11.73
CA MET A 9 -7.53 -15.26 11.23
C MET A 9 -6.97 -13.87 11.50
N LEU A 10 -6.72 -13.08 10.46
CA LEU A 10 -6.32 -11.69 10.62
C LEU A 10 -7.54 -10.92 11.11
N GLU A 11 -7.39 -10.20 12.22
CA GLU A 11 -8.42 -9.28 12.69
C GLU A 11 -8.78 -8.30 11.57
N PRO A 12 -10.08 -8.04 11.35
CA PRO A 12 -10.50 -7.10 10.32
C PRO A 12 -9.87 -5.74 10.60
N ALA A 13 -9.12 -5.22 9.63
CA ALA A 13 -8.61 -3.86 9.66
C ALA A 13 -9.78 -2.89 9.43
N VAL A 14 -10.55 -2.63 10.49
CA VAL A 14 -11.66 -1.68 10.47
C VAL A 14 -11.08 -0.28 10.66
N LEU A 15 -11.01 0.48 9.57
CA LEU A 15 -10.75 1.92 9.62
C LEU A 15 -12.08 2.65 9.75
N ALA A 16 -12.16 3.62 10.64
CA ALA A 16 -13.27 4.56 10.66
C ALA A 16 -13.27 5.43 9.39
N ASP A 17 -14.45 5.96 9.03
CA ASP A 17 -14.61 6.75 7.80
C ASP A 17 -13.63 7.93 7.71
N PHE A 18 -13.36 8.60 8.84
CA PHE A 18 -12.42 9.71 8.89
C PHE A 18 -10.97 9.27 8.68
N GLU A 19 -10.59 8.07 9.14
CA GLU A 19 -9.26 7.50 8.95
C GLU A 19 -9.06 7.12 7.48
N CYS A 20 -10.07 6.50 6.87
CA CYS A 20 -10.09 6.20 5.44
C CYS A 20 -10.00 7.49 4.60
N HIS A 21 -10.73 8.54 4.99
CA HIS A 21 -10.65 9.84 4.33
C HIS A 21 -9.24 10.43 4.40
N HIS A 22 -8.61 10.40 5.58
CA HIS A 22 -7.26 10.92 5.77
C HIS A 22 -6.21 10.14 4.97
N GLN A 23 -6.30 8.79 4.92
CA GLN A 23 -5.41 7.97 4.10
C GLN A 23 -5.56 8.25 2.60
N ASN A 24 -6.79 8.49 2.14
CA ASN A 24 -7.02 8.91 0.75
C ASN A 24 -6.42 10.28 0.45
N GLN A 25 -6.54 11.25 1.36
CA GLN A 25 -5.90 12.56 1.20
C GLN A 25 -4.37 12.45 1.15
N ALA A 26 -3.78 11.68 2.07
CA ALA A 26 -2.34 11.42 2.11
C ALA A 26 -1.84 10.79 0.81
N ARG A 27 -2.61 9.84 0.25
CA ARG A 27 -2.31 9.19 -1.03
C ARG A 27 -2.34 10.17 -2.21
N GLU A 28 -3.34 11.05 -2.29
CA GLU A 28 -3.41 12.07 -3.35
C GLU A 28 -2.26 13.08 -3.24
N ALA A 29 -1.92 13.50 -2.01
CA ALA A 29 -0.77 14.37 -1.77
C ALA A 29 0.54 13.67 -2.19
N PHE A 30 0.72 12.41 -1.82
CA PHE A 30 1.90 11.63 -2.19
C PHE A 30 2.03 11.43 -3.71
N LYS A 31 0.95 11.10 -4.41
CA LYS A 31 0.97 10.98 -5.89
C LYS A 31 1.44 12.27 -6.58
N LYS A 32 0.99 13.43 -6.08
CA LYS A 32 1.44 14.73 -6.60
C LYS A 32 2.94 14.92 -6.36
N LEU A 33 3.41 14.59 -5.16
CA LEU A 33 4.83 14.67 -4.81
C LEU A 33 5.69 13.73 -5.65
N GLU A 34 5.26 12.47 -5.81
CA GLU A 34 5.90 11.48 -6.66
C GLU A 34 6.02 11.97 -8.10
N CYS A 35 4.96 12.55 -8.65
CA CYS A 35 4.97 13.13 -10.00
C CYS A 35 5.99 14.27 -10.13
N ILE A 36 6.00 15.21 -9.19
CA ILE A 36 6.97 16.34 -9.17
C ILE A 36 8.40 15.80 -9.13
N LEU A 37 8.68 14.86 -8.24
CA LEU A 37 10.03 14.32 -8.05
C LEU A 37 10.50 13.53 -9.28
N THR A 38 9.66 12.65 -9.82
CA THR A 38 10.03 11.78 -10.93
C THR A 38 10.03 12.48 -12.29
N ALA A 39 9.13 13.45 -12.50
CA ALA A 39 9.00 14.13 -13.79
C ALA A 39 9.89 15.39 -13.91
N MET A 40 10.19 16.07 -12.81
CA MET A 40 10.94 17.33 -12.84
C MET A 40 12.30 17.23 -12.14
N ILE A 41 12.33 16.79 -10.90
CA ILE A 41 13.54 16.87 -10.06
C ILE A 41 14.60 15.85 -10.47
N ILE A 42 14.22 14.57 -10.57
CA ILE A 42 15.16 13.50 -10.93
C ILE A 42 15.75 13.69 -12.33
N PRO A 43 14.97 14.05 -13.37
CA PRO A 43 15.53 14.37 -14.68
C PRO A 43 16.50 15.56 -14.66
N ALA A 44 16.22 16.60 -13.85
CA ALA A 44 17.09 17.75 -13.72
C ALA A 44 18.42 17.43 -13.00
N LEU A 45 18.41 16.51 -12.02
CA LEU A 45 19.61 16.03 -11.33
C LEU A 45 20.44 15.06 -12.20
N GLY A 46 19.78 14.32 -13.09
CA GLY A 46 20.37 13.25 -13.87
C GLY A 46 20.27 11.88 -13.19
N GLN A 47 20.15 10.84 -14.00
CA GLN A 47 19.84 9.47 -13.53
C GLN A 47 20.95 8.84 -12.68
N GLN A 48 22.21 9.23 -12.90
CA GLN A 48 23.36 8.70 -12.15
C GLN A 48 23.68 9.51 -10.89
N HIS A 49 22.96 10.60 -10.64
CA HIS A 49 23.18 11.40 -9.44
C HIS A 49 22.79 10.58 -8.20
N PRO A 50 23.63 10.53 -7.15
CA PRO A 50 23.36 9.72 -5.96
C PRO A 50 22.00 10.06 -5.32
N ILE A 51 21.66 11.35 -5.28
CA ILE A 51 20.35 11.84 -4.79
C ILE A 51 19.17 11.27 -5.60
N SER A 52 19.31 11.07 -6.91
CA SER A 52 18.23 10.51 -7.73
C SER A 52 17.87 9.09 -7.31
N LYS A 53 18.88 8.27 -7.00
CA LYS A 53 18.68 6.90 -6.49
C LYS A 53 18.05 6.91 -5.10
N ASP A 54 18.50 7.81 -4.24
CA ASP A 54 17.96 7.95 -2.89
C ASP A 54 16.50 8.41 -2.93
N LEU A 55 16.14 9.33 -3.82
CA LEU A 55 14.77 9.81 -3.99
C LEU A 55 13.81 8.67 -4.39
N TYR A 56 14.19 7.82 -5.33
CA TYR A 56 13.39 6.64 -5.68
C TYR A 56 13.22 5.69 -4.48
N ALA A 57 14.31 5.39 -3.77
CA ALA A 57 14.26 4.54 -2.60
C ALA A 57 13.35 5.12 -1.49
N GLN A 58 13.38 6.43 -1.27
CA GLN A 58 12.52 7.10 -0.30
C GLN A 58 11.04 7.05 -0.71
N LEU A 59 10.71 7.26 -1.99
CA LEU A 59 9.34 7.12 -2.49
C LEU A 59 8.81 5.70 -2.25
N ASP A 60 9.61 4.68 -2.53
CA ASP A 60 9.23 3.29 -2.28
C ASP A 60 9.11 2.97 -0.79
N ASN A 61 10.03 3.47 0.04
CA ASN A 61 9.98 3.31 1.49
C ASN A 61 8.70 3.93 2.09
N VAL A 62 8.27 5.10 1.62
CA VAL A 62 7.02 5.73 2.06
C VAL A 62 5.81 4.89 1.67
N LYS A 63 5.78 4.35 0.44
CA LYS A 63 4.71 3.43 0.00
C LYS A 63 4.67 2.16 0.85
N LEU A 64 5.83 1.55 1.12
CA LEU A 64 5.94 0.34 1.91
C LEU A 64 5.57 0.58 3.38
N GLY A 65 6.11 1.64 3.99
CA GLY A 65 5.85 2.01 5.38
C GLY A 65 4.40 2.41 5.65
N SER A 66 3.75 3.07 4.70
CA SER A 66 2.31 3.39 4.76
C SER A 66 1.40 2.19 4.42
N GLN A 67 1.97 1.03 4.07
CA GLN A 67 1.23 -0.12 3.55
C GLN A 67 0.35 0.24 2.33
N ASN A 68 0.91 1.04 1.43
CA ASN A 68 0.23 1.69 0.31
C ASN A 68 -0.95 2.57 0.76
N PHE A 69 -0.83 3.32 1.87
CA PHE A 69 -1.93 4.10 2.43
C PHE A 69 -3.17 3.23 2.71
N CYS A 70 -2.93 2.09 3.38
CA CYS A 70 -3.92 1.06 3.72
C CYS A 70 -4.55 0.30 2.54
N TRP A 71 -4.00 0.42 1.32
CA TRP A 71 -4.51 -0.31 0.14
C TRP A 71 -4.10 -1.77 0.07
N ARG A 72 -3.17 -2.22 0.92
CA ARG A 72 -2.79 -3.64 1.01
C ARG A 72 -3.98 -4.54 1.40
N HIS A 73 -5.04 -3.94 1.93
CA HIS A 73 -6.32 -4.55 2.24
C HIS A 73 -7.49 -3.99 1.40
N ARG A 74 -7.22 -3.49 0.18
CA ARG A 74 -8.28 -2.99 -0.72
C ARG A 74 -9.38 -4.04 -0.96
N TYR A 75 -9.00 -5.30 -0.95
CA TYR A 75 -9.94 -6.41 -1.02
C TYR A 75 -10.75 -6.57 0.26
N ILE A 76 -10.28 -6.20 1.46
CA ILE A 76 -11.04 -6.36 2.72
C ILE A 76 -12.32 -5.53 2.74
N GLY A 77 -12.31 -4.33 2.13
CA GLY A 77 -13.55 -3.57 1.89
C GLY A 77 -14.53 -4.24 0.92
N TYR A 78 -14.06 -5.23 0.15
CA TYR A 78 -14.82 -6.07 -0.79
C TYR A 78 -14.95 -7.55 -0.32
N SER A 79 -14.24 -7.94 0.75
CA SER A 79 -14.15 -9.32 1.26
C SER A 79 -15.24 -9.64 2.28
N TYR A 80 -16.16 -8.71 2.54
CA TYR A 80 -17.38 -9.02 3.29
C TYR A 80 -18.29 -10.04 2.57
N SER A 81 -17.98 -10.44 1.32
CA SER A 81 -18.71 -11.47 0.57
C SER A 81 -17.83 -12.61 0.02
N ALA A 82 -16.59 -12.78 0.49
CA ALA A 82 -15.80 -13.95 0.13
C ALA A 82 -16.20 -15.15 1.02
N THR A 83 -17.39 -15.70 0.77
CA THR A 83 -17.71 -17.08 1.17
C THR A 83 -16.71 -18.00 0.46
N ASP A 84 -15.94 -18.75 1.23
CA ASP A 84 -15.22 -19.92 0.76
C ASP A 84 -16.24 -20.86 0.09
N VAL A 85 -16.33 -20.82 -1.24
CA VAL A 85 -16.99 -21.87 -2.00
C VAL A 85 -16.01 -23.03 -2.02
N GLY A 86 -16.16 -23.91 -1.03
CA GLY A 86 -15.41 -25.16 -0.92
C GLY A 86 -15.37 -25.86 -2.26
N GLY A 87 -14.20 -25.80 -2.91
CA GLY A 87 -13.93 -26.54 -4.12
C GLY A 87 -13.85 -28.01 -3.76
N VAL A 88 -14.95 -28.73 -3.96
CA VAL A 88 -14.94 -30.19 -4.02
C VAL A 88 -14.16 -30.58 -5.28
N GLN A 89 -12.99 -31.18 -5.09
CA GLN A 89 -12.32 -32.03 -6.08
C GLN A 89 -12.57 -33.49 -5.72
#